data_AF-A0A7W3RG16-F1
#
_entry.id   AF-A0A7W3RG16-F1
#
_cell.length_a   1.000
_cell.length_b   1.000
_cell.length_c   1.000
_cell.angle_alpha   90.00
_cell.angle_beta   90.00
_cell.angle_gamma   90.00
#
_symmetry.space_group_name_H-M   'P 1'
#
loop_
_entity.id
_entity.type
_entity.pdbx_description
1 polymer ?
#
loop_
_entity_poly.entity_id
_entity_poly.type
_entity_poly.pdbx_seq_one_letter_code
_entity_poly.pdbx_strand_id
1 'polypeptide(L)'
;MLGESFTLLRPIYYLIAAFSVCNFVYITFLKNKVKASSYVILNSFFFLIIAAALLFQEGIIVDEFNRSGDSVTFYLTILLGVLFIVSFIFQQNKTRGKN
;
A
#
# COMPACT_ATOMS: atom_id res chain seq x y z
N MET A 1 -8.38 19.63 23.63
CA MET A 1 -8.59 18.17 23.64
C MET A 1 -8.93 17.79 22.22
N LEU A 2 -8.03 17.12 21.49
CA LEU A 2 -8.36 16.64 20.15
C LEU A 2 -9.52 15.64 20.29
N GLY A 3 -10.54 15.75 19.44
CA GLY A 3 -11.66 14.81 19.41
C GLY A 3 -11.19 13.38 19.11
N GLU A 4 -12.05 12.38 19.30
CA GLU A 4 -11.66 10.97 19.07
C GLU A 4 -11.07 10.75 17.67
N SER A 5 -10.21 9.75 17.51
CA SER A 5 -9.57 9.45 16.23
C SER A 5 -10.58 9.05 15.15
N PHE A 6 -10.37 9.51 13.93
CA PHE A 6 -11.18 9.11 12.79
C PHE A 6 -10.76 7.75 12.25
N THR A 7 -11.53 6.69 12.55
CA THR A 7 -11.14 5.30 12.24
C THR A 7 -11.90 4.66 11.08
N LEU A 8 -12.81 5.40 10.43
CA LEU A 8 -13.71 4.87 9.40
C LEU A 8 -12.98 4.32 8.16
N LEU A 9 -11.78 4.83 7.86
CA LEU A 9 -10.98 4.38 6.71
C LEU A 9 -10.16 3.11 6.99
N ARG A 10 -9.99 2.70 8.25
CA ARG A 10 -9.17 1.53 8.63
C ARG A 10 -9.52 0.25 7.84
N PRO A 11 -10.80 -0.13 7.65
CA PRO A 11 -11.15 -1.33 6.90
C PRO A 11 -10.64 -1.30 5.45
N ILE A 12 -10.69 -0.12 4.80
CA ILE A 12 -10.20 0.05 3.43
C ILE A 12 -8.68 -0.12 3.40
N TYR A 13 -7.98 0.46 4.37
CA TYR A 13 -6.53 0.28 4.51
C TYR A 13 -6.13 -1.17 4.75
N TYR A 14 -6.87 -1.93 5.57
CA TYR A 14 -6.60 -3.35 5.78
C TYR A 14 -6.79 -4.16 4.51
N LEU A 15 -7.80 -3.85 3.68
CA LEU A 15 -7.99 -4.50 2.38
C LEU A 15 -6.83 -4.18 1.42
N ILE A 16 -6.44 -2.91 1.31
CA ILE A 16 -5.30 -2.50 0.47
C ILE A 16 -4.00 -3.19 0.93
N ALA A 17 -3.78 -3.27 2.24
CA ALA A 17 -2.63 -3.96 2.83
C ALA A 17 -2.66 -5.47 2.50
N ALA A 18 -3.81 -6.13 2.68
CA ALA A 18 -3.95 -7.55 2.36
C ALA A 18 -3.66 -7.83 0.87
N PHE A 19 -4.21 -7.04 -0.05
CA PHE A 19 -3.92 -7.19 -1.47
C PHE A 19 -2.45 -6.91 -1.81
N SER A 20 -1.85 -5.90 -1.19
CA SER A 20 -0.44 -5.58 -1.38
C SER A 20 0.49 -6.68 -0.88
N VAL A 21 0.17 -7.34 0.24
CA VAL A 21 0.89 -8.51 0.73
C VAL A 21 0.76 -9.68 -0.25
N CYS A 22 -0.44 -9.96 -0.75
CA CYS A 22 -0.66 -10.98 -1.78
C CYS A 22 0.17 -10.72 -3.05
N ASN A 23 0.20 -9.46 -3.50
CA ASN A 23 1.02 -9.05 -4.64
C ASN A 23 2.52 -9.28 -4.38
N PHE A 24 3.01 -8.92 -3.18
CA PHE A 24 4.41 -9.14 -2.80
C PHE A 24 4.77 -10.63 -2.77
N VAL A 25 3.92 -11.48 -2.18
CA VAL A 25 4.09 -12.94 -2.17
C VAL A 25 4.12 -13.49 -3.60
N TYR A 26 3.23 -13.01 -4.47
CA TYR A 26 3.21 -13.42 -5.87
C TYR A 26 4.53 -13.07 -6.59
N ILE A 27 5.03 -11.85 -6.42
CA ILE A 27 6.28 -11.40 -7.06
C ILE A 27 7.48 -12.21 -6.57
N THR A 28 7.51 -12.51 -5.26
CA THR A 28 8.63 -13.21 -4.61
C THR A 28 8.67 -14.68 -5.00
N PHE A 29 7.53 -15.40 -4.90
CA PHE A 29 7.50 -16.86 -5.02
C PHE A 29 6.92 -17.36 -6.36
N LEU A 30 5.90 -16.70 -6.92
CA LEU A 30 5.12 -17.23 -8.05
C LEU A 30 5.50 -16.63 -9.41
N LYS A 31 6.29 -15.54 -9.46
CA LYS A 31 6.71 -14.85 -10.71
C LYS A 31 7.30 -15.77 -11.79
N ASN A 32 7.94 -16.89 -11.42
CA ASN A 32 8.53 -17.82 -12.39
C ASN A 32 7.50 -18.67 -13.14
N LYS A 33 6.29 -18.82 -12.60
CA LYS A 33 5.23 -19.64 -13.19
C LYS A 33 4.25 -18.84 -14.04
N VAL A 34 4.17 -17.52 -13.83
CA VAL A 34 3.14 -16.67 -14.45
C VAL A 34 3.75 -15.37 -14.98
N LYS A 35 3.60 -15.12 -16.30
CA LYS A 35 4.20 -13.97 -17.00
C LYS A 35 3.66 -12.59 -16.58
N ALA A 36 2.61 -12.52 -15.75
CA ALA A 36 1.91 -11.29 -15.40
C ALA A 36 2.63 -10.38 -14.37
N SER A 37 3.92 -10.59 -14.09
CA SER A 37 4.62 -9.87 -13.00
C SER A 37 4.65 -8.35 -13.13
N SER A 38 4.68 -7.81 -14.34
CA SER A 38 4.64 -6.35 -14.56
C SER A 38 3.29 -5.75 -14.18
N TYR A 39 2.18 -6.45 -14.44
CA TYR A 39 0.84 -6.01 -14.05
C TYR A 39 0.67 -6.00 -12.54
N VAL A 40 1.26 -6.96 -11.82
CA VAL A 40 1.18 -7.02 -10.35
C VAL A 40 1.94 -5.86 -9.69
N ILE A 41 3.06 -5.43 -10.26
CA ILE A 41 3.79 -4.25 -9.76
C ILE A 41 3.07 -2.95 -10.07
N LEU A 42 2.49 -2.82 -11.27
CA LEU A 42 1.63 -1.70 -11.60
C LEU A 42 0.43 -1.62 -10.66
N ASN A 43 -0.21 -2.75 -10.37
CA ASN A 43 -1.33 -2.83 -9.43
C ASN A 43 -0.92 -2.41 -8.01
N SER A 44 0.25 -2.85 -7.54
CA SER A 44 0.80 -2.45 -6.22
C SER A 44 1.11 -0.94 -6.14
N PHE A 45 1.55 -0.34 -7.25
CA PHE A 45 1.75 1.11 -7.35
C PHE A 45 0.43 1.87 -7.22
N PHE A 46 -0.64 1.41 -7.88
CA PHE A 46 -1.96 2.03 -7.74
C PHE A 46 -2.51 1.90 -6.32
N PHE A 47 -2.31 0.78 -5.65
CA PHE A 47 -2.69 0.64 -4.24
C PHE A 47 -1.97 1.63 -3.32
N LEU A 48 -0.69 1.92 -3.58
CA LEU A 48 0.05 2.94 -2.85
C LEU A 48 -0.51 4.35 -3.10
N ILE A 49 -0.82 4.69 -4.37
CA ILE A 49 -1.44 5.99 -4.71
C ILE A 49 -2.80 6.14 -4.03
N ILE A 50 -3.64 5.11 -4.08
CA ILE A 50 -4.97 5.13 -3.46
C ILE A 50 -4.84 5.31 -1.94
N ALA A 51 -3.93 4.58 -1.28
CA ALA A 51 -3.67 4.76 0.14
C ALA A 51 -3.22 6.19 0.48
N ALA A 52 -2.26 6.75 -0.28
CA ALA A 52 -1.81 8.13 -0.08
C ALA A 52 -2.94 9.16 -0.27
N ALA A 53 -3.79 8.98 -1.28
CA ALA A 53 -4.95 9.84 -1.51
C ALA A 53 -5.96 9.74 -0.36
N LEU A 54 -6.22 8.54 0.17
CA LEU A 54 -7.08 8.34 1.34
C LEU A 54 -6.48 8.98 2.59
N LEU A 55 -5.16 8.91 2.80
CA LEU A 55 -4.49 9.55 3.93
C LEU A 55 -4.62 11.08 3.86
N PHE A 56 -4.46 11.65 2.67
CA PHE A 56 -4.67 13.08 2.45
C PHE A 56 -6.11 13.49 2.73
N GLN A 57 -7.07 12.69 2.26
CA GLN A 57 -8.49 12.93 2.51
C GLN A 57 -8.86 12.77 3.99
N GLU A 58 -8.24 11.82 4.70
CA GLU A 58 -8.35 11.71 6.15
C GLU A 58 -7.93 13.01 6.83
N GLY A 59 -6.80 13.60 6.43
CA GLY A 59 -6.31 14.89 6.92
C GLY A 59 -7.35 16.02 6.80
N ILE A 60 -7.97 16.14 5.61
CA ILE A 60 -9.03 17.13 5.38
C ILE A 60 -10.22 16.89 6.31
N ILE A 61 -10.66 15.63 6.44
CA ILE A 61 -11.81 15.27 7.28
C ILE A 61 -11.53 15.57 8.75
N VAL A 62 -10.35 15.20 9.27
CA VAL A 62 -10.06 15.43 10.70
C VAL A 62 -9.95 16.91 11.03
N ASP A 63 -9.44 17.73 10.10
CA ASP A 63 -9.42 19.18 10.23
C ASP A 63 -10.83 19.77 10.23
N GLU A 64 -11.70 19.36 9.29
CA GLU A 64 -13.07 19.87 9.16
C GLU A 64 -13.95 19.50 10.37
N PHE A 65 -13.80 18.28 10.89
CA PHE A 65 -14.61 17.77 12.00
C PHE A 65 -13.95 17.96 13.39
N ASN A 66 -12.80 18.65 13.47
CA ASN A 66 -12.03 18.86 14.70
C ASN A 66 -11.73 17.55 15.45
N ARG A 67 -11.37 16.51 14.70
CA ARG A 67 -11.02 15.16 15.17
C ARG A 67 -9.51 14.97 15.15
N SER A 68 -9.03 13.91 15.80
CA SER A 68 -7.62 13.50 15.65
C SER A 68 -7.45 12.61 14.42
N GLY A 69 -6.31 12.73 13.74
CA GLY A 69 -5.84 11.73 12.78
C GLY A 69 -5.64 10.35 13.41
N ASP A 70 -5.60 9.32 12.56
CA ASP A 70 -5.34 7.94 12.93
C ASP A 70 -3.89 7.53 12.63
N SER A 71 -3.19 7.04 13.64
CA SER A 71 -1.82 6.56 13.48
C SER A 71 -1.74 5.26 12.68
N VAL A 72 -2.79 4.44 12.70
CA VAL A 72 -2.81 3.15 12.02
C VAL A 72 -2.80 3.32 10.50
N THR A 73 -3.65 4.19 9.96
CA THR A 73 -3.68 4.50 8.51
C THR A 73 -2.35 5.10 8.04
N PHE A 74 -1.73 5.97 8.86
CA PHE A 74 -0.41 6.52 8.59
C PHE A 74 0.67 5.43 8.48
N TYR A 75 0.79 4.55 9.49
CA TYR A 75 1.77 3.46 9.47
C TYR A 75 1.52 2.45 8.35
N LEU A 76 0.26 2.15 8.03
CA LEU A 76 -0.09 1.28 6.90
C LEU A 76 0.32 1.89 5.56
N THR A 77 0.19 3.21 5.39
CA THR A 77 0.66 3.89 4.17
C THR A 77 2.18 3.75 4.00
N ILE A 78 2.94 3.95 5.09
CA ILE A 78 4.40 3.77 5.07
C ILE A 78 4.75 2.31 4.74
N LEU A 79 4.08 1.35 5.37
CA LEU A 79 4.29 -0.08 5.11
C LEU A 79 4.03 -0.43 3.64
N LEU A 80 2.97 0.10 3.04
CA LEU A 80 2.66 -0.07 1.61
C LEU A 80 3.78 0.48 0.72
N GLY A 81 4.35 1.64 1.07
CA GLY A 81 5.49 2.22 0.36
C GLY A 81 6.72 1.31 0.42
N VAL A 82 7.05 0.79 1.60
CA VAL A 82 8.17 -0.15 1.78
C VAL A 82 7.93 -1.44 1.00
N LEU A 83 6.73 -2.03 1.09
CA LEU A 83 6.38 -3.24 0.35
C LEU A 83 6.50 -3.05 -1.17
N PHE A 84 6.07 -1.90 -1.69
CA PHE A 84 6.20 -1.57 -3.10
C PHE A 84 7.67 -1.48 -3.54
N ILE A 85 8.51 -0.74 -2.79
CA ILE A 85 9.94 -0.59 -3.10
C ILE A 85 10.64 -1.96 -3.10
N VAL A 86 10.40 -2.77 -2.07
CA VAL A 86 10.97 -4.11 -1.97
C VAL A 86 10.50 -4.98 -3.14
N SER A 87 9.20 -5.00 -3.44
CA SER A 87 8.62 -5.71 -4.59
C SER A 87 9.30 -5.32 -5.91
N PHE A 88 9.53 -4.03 -6.12
CA PHE A 88 10.15 -3.49 -7.31
C PHE A 88 11.62 -3.92 -7.46
N ILE A 89 12.41 -3.85 -6.38
CA ILE A 89 13.81 -4.31 -6.35
C ILE A 89 13.89 -5.81 -6.68
N PHE A 90 13.03 -6.63 -6.05
CA PHE A 90 12.97 -8.07 -6.32
C PHE A 90 12.62 -8.37 -7.79
N GLN A 91 11.75 -7.57 -8.41
CA GLN A 91 11.44 -7.74 -9.82
C GLN A 91 12.65 -7.43 -10.70
N GLN A 92 13.36 -6.33 -10.47
CA GLN A 92 14.51 -5.91 -11.27
C GLN A 92 15.68 -6.90 -11.17
N ASN A 93 16.06 -7.31 -9.96
CA ASN A 93 17.19 -8.23 -9.74
C ASN A 93 16.99 -9.54 -10.51
N LYS A 94 15.76 -10.04 -10.57
CA LYS A 94 15.43 -11.28 -11.27
C LYS A 94 15.35 -11.13 -12.79
N THR A 95 15.05 -9.92 -13.30
CA THR A 95 15.10 -9.64 -14.74
C THR A 95 16.54 -9.52 -15.23
N ARG A 96 17.44 -8.93 -14.43
CA ARG A 96 18.88 -8.84 -14.76
C ARG A 96 19.59 -10.19 -14.84
N GLY A 97 19.17 -11.19 -14.05
CA GLY A 97 19.75 -12.55 -14.13
C GLY A 97 19.25 -13.41 -15.29
N LYS A 98 18.33 -12.90 -16.14
CA LYS A 98 17.80 -13.62 -17.32
C LYS A 98 18.26 -13.03 -18.65
N ASN A 99 18.88 -11.84 -18.65
CA ASN A 99 19.51 -11.22 -19.82
C ASN A 99 21.01 -11.53 -19.79
#